data_AF-A0A383D4V1-F1
#
_entry.id   AF-A0A383D4V1-F1
#
_cell.length_a   1.000
_cell.length_b   1.000
_cell.length_c   1.000
_cell.angle_alpha   90.00
_cell.angle_beta   90.00
_cell.angle_gamma   90.00
#
_symmetry.space_group_name_H-M   'P 1'
#
loop_
_entity.id
_entity.type
_entity.pdbx_description
1 polymer ?
#
loop_
_entity_poly.entity_id
_entity_poly.type
_entity_poly.pdbx_seq_one_letter_code
_entity_poly.pdbx_strand_id
1 'polypeptide(L)'
;SEINENLFNQSPSFRFNRHSDKIYLDIDWDKELTVNKYLLFECYKAVDPEDLTDAYNDLWLKKYVTAIFKRQWGSNLLKYEGMQLPGGTTLNGRQIFDDATTEIQMLDDEIYTKYQLPDDFIVG
;
A
#
# COMPACT_ATOMS: atom_id res chain seq x y z
N SER A 1 -9.06 22.06 -9.81
CA SER A 1 -10.31 22.54 -9.21
C SER A 1 -10.62 21.56 -8.10
N GLU A 2 -10.72 21.92 -6.83
CA GLU A 2 -11.58 22.93 -6.22
C GLU A 2 -10.91 23.48 -4.95
N ILE A 3 -10.77 24.81 -4.81
CA ILE A 3 -10.36 25.45 -3.54
C ILE A 3 -11.21 26.72 -3.24
N ASN A 4 -12.31 26.96 -3.95
CA ASN A 4 -12.97 28.28 -3.91
C ASN A 4 -14.40 28.27 -3.37
N GLU A 5 -14.68 27.57 -2.26
CA GLU A 5 -16.02 27.63 -1.63
C GLU A 5 -16.06 28.02 -0.15
N ASN A 6 -15.00 28.65 0.38
CA ASN A 6 -15.04 29.17 1.76
C ASN A 6 -14.62 30.64 1.88
N LEU A 7 -15.06 31.48 0.92
CA LEU A 7 -14.82 32.92 0.97
C LEU A 7 -15.87 33.71 1.79
N PHE A 8 -16.95 33.08 2.26
CA PHE A 8 -18.00 33.78 3.03
C PHE A 8 -18.51 33.08 4.29
N ASN A 9 -17.99 31.91 4.66
CA ASN A 9 -18.23 31.35 5.99
C ASN A 9 -17.09 31.75 6.92
N GLN A 10 -17.45 32.30 8.09
CA GLN A 10 -16.57 32.37 9.26
C GLN A 10 -16.32 30.96 9.80
N SER A 11 -15.84 30.05 8.95
CA SER A 11 -15.52 28.69 9.35
C SER A 11 -14.24 28.72 10.19
N PRO A 12 -14.17 27.92 11.26
CA PRO A 12 -12.98 27.78 12.09
C PRO A 12 -11.72 27.56 11.24
N SER A 13 -10.72 28.43 11.40
CA SER A 13 -9.45 28.30 10.69
C SER A 13 -8.52 27.33 11.43
N PHE A 14 -7.71 26.58 10.69
CA PHE A 14 -6.68 25.72 11.28
C PHE A 14 -5.37 25.86 10.52
N ARG A 15 -4.26 25.65 11.23
CA ARG A 15 -2.90 25.66 10.69
C ARG A 15 -2.23 24.32 10.97
N PHE A 16 -1.70 23.69 9.93
CA PHE A 16 -0.90 22.48 10.08
C PHE A 16 0.59 22.79 9.93
N ASN A 17 1.39 22.40 10.92
CA ASN A 17 2.84 22.46 10.86
C ASN A 17 3.39 21.10 10.45
N ARG A 18 3.87 21.01 9.21
CA ARG A 18 4.46 19.81 8.60
C ARG A 18 5.78 19.35 9.24
N HIS A 19 6.52 20.24 9.89
CA HIS A 19 7.80 19.86 10.52
C HIS A 19 7.59 19.20 11.88
N SER A 20 6.54 19.61 12.60
CA SER A 20 6.23 19.09 13.94
C SER A 20 5.01 18.18 13.97
N ASP A 21 4.36 17.93 12.83
CA ASP A 21 3.09 17.19 12.67
C ASP A 21 2.00 17.63 13.66
N LYS A 22 1.82 18.94 13.81
CA LYS A 22 0.83 19.53 14.73
C LYS A 22 -0.21 20.35 13.99
N ILE A 23 -1.47 20.16 14.35
CA ILE A 23 -2.59 20.99 13.93
C ILE A 23 -2.89 22.00 15.04
N TYR A 24 -2.96 23.27 14.68
CA TYR A 24 -3.37 24.37 15.54
C TYR A 24 -4.75 24.84 15.07
N LEU A 25 -5.69 24.91 16.00
CA LEU A 25 -7.05 25.39 15.73
C LEU A 25 -7.14 26.84 16.16
N ASP A 26 -7.42 27.72 15.21
CA ASP A 26 -7.62 29.15 15.45
C ASP A 26 -9.12 29.41 15.63
N ILE A 27 -9.67 28.89 16.73
CA ILE A 27 -11.11 28.89 17.03
C ILE A 27 -11.37 29.43 18.42
N ASP A 28 -12.52 30.08 18.63
CA ASP A 28 -13.01 30.41 19.96
C ASP A 28 -13.66 29.15 20.57
N TRP A 29 -12.90 28.42 21.40
CA TRP A 29 -13.32 27.14 21.99
C TRP A 29 -14.69 27.17 22.67
N ASP A 30 -15.02 28.27 23.34
CA ASP A 30 -16.26 28.38 24.11
C ASP A 30 -17.49 28.67 23.24
N LYS A 31 -17.30 29.33 22.09
CA LYS A 31 -18.39 29.69 21.17
C LYS A 31 -18.55 28.72 20.02
N GLU A 32 -17.44 28.17 19.55
CA GLU A 32 -17.39 27.34 18.35
C GLU A 32 -17.55 25.86 18.67
N LEU A 33 -17.08 25.39 19.84
CA LEU A 33 -17.18 23.99 20.28
C LEU A 33 -18.27 23.80 21.36
N THR A 34 -19.53 23.94 20.96
CA THR A 34 -20.69 23.70 21.83
C THR A 34 -21.08 22.22 21.89
N VAL A 35 -21.88 21.84 22.90
CA VAL A 35 -22.48 20.48 22.99
C VAL A 35 -23.12 20.09 21.65
N ASN A 36 -22.84 18.87 21.18
CA ASN A 36 -23.22 18.31 19.88
C ASN A 36 -22.48 18.81 18.63
N LYS A 37 -21.35 19.54 18.78
CA LYS A 37 -20.41 19.78 17.67
C LYS A 37 -19.19 18.88 17.77
N TYR A 38 -18.73 18.38 16.62
CA TYR A 38 -17.61 17.46 16.52
C TYR A 38 -16.56 18.02 15.56
N LEU A 39 -15.30 17.83 15.91
CA LEU A 39 -14.17 18.04 15.01
C LEU A 39 -13.69 16.69 14.50
N LEU A 40 -13.68 16.52 13.18
CA LEU A 40 -13.18 15.33 12.53
C LEU A 40 -11.91 15.68 11.75
N PHE A 41 -10.84 14.94 12.00
CA PHE A 41 -9.59 15.06 11.25
C PHE A 41 -9.26 13.72 10.62
N GLU A 42 -9.00 13.74 9.32
CA GLU A 42 -8.44 12.61 8.60
C GLU A 42 -6.95 12.85 8.39
N CYS A 43 -6.12 11.98 8.98
CA CYS A 43 -4.68 12.13 8.98
C CYS A 43 -4.02 10.92 8.32
N TYR A 44 -3.14 11.19 7.36
CA TYR A 44 -2.32 10.17 6.70
C TYR A 44 -0.87 10.31 7.17
N LYS A 45 -0.29 9.23 7.70
CA LYS A 45 1.12 9.18 8.08
C LYS A 45 1.86 8.23 7.16
N ALA A 46 2.95 8.70 6.55
CA ALA A 46 3.95 7.81 5.98
C ALA A 46 4.68 7.12 7.15
N VAL A 47 4.50 5.81 7.27
CA VAL A 47 5.13 5.01 8.31
C VAL A 47 6.54 4.63 7.84
N ASP A 48 7.55 4.86 8.68
CA ASP A 48 8.89 4.36 8.41
C ASP A 48 8.87 2.82 8.50
N PRO A 49 9.28 2.09 7.44
CA PRO A 49 9.31 0.63 7.47
C PRO A 49 10.26 0.04 8.53
N GLU A 50 11.24 0.82 9.05
CA GLU A 50 12.10 0.38 10.16
C GLU A 50 11.39 0.44 11.52
N ASP A 51 10.39 1.33 11.69
CA ASP A 51 9.61 1.47 12.93
C ASP A 51 8.50 0.41 13.06
N LEU A 52 8.10 -0.21 11.94
CA LEU A 52 7.00 -1.18 11.89
C LEU A 52 7.46 -2.48 11.21
N THR A 53 8.48 -3.11 11.78
CA THR A 53 9.03 -4.38 11.27
C THR A 53 7.99 -5.51 11.16
N ASP A 54 6.88 -5.42 11.90
CA ASP A 54 5.76 -6.36 11.82
C ASP A 54 5.05 -6.32 10.45
N ALA A 55 5.17 -5.23 9.70
CA ALA A 55 4.68 -5.16 8.32
C ALA A 55 5.40 -6.19 7.42
N TYR A 56 6.68 -6.49 7.67
CA TYR A 56 7.42 -7.55 6.97
C TYR A 56 6.94 -8.96 7.35
N ASN A 57 6.23 -9.09 8.48
CA ASN A 57 5.69 -10.37 8.90
C ASN A 57 4.39 -10.75 8.21
N ASP A 58 3.85 -9.88 7.37
CA ASP A 58 2.66 -10.15 6.57
C ASP A 58 2.84 -11.38 5.66
N LEU A 59 1.84 -12.27 5.68
CA LEU A 59 1.87 -13.53 4.95
C LEU A 59 1.82 -13.31 3.42
N TRP A 60 1.08 -12.31 2.95
CA TRP A 60 1.02 -11.98 1.53
C TRP A 60 2.39 -11.49 1.05
N LEU A 61 3.04 -10.58 1.80
CA LEU A 61 4.36 -10.06 1.43
C LEU A 61 5.40 -11.19 1.35
N LYS A 62 5.39 -12.13 2.30
CA LYS A 62 6.26 -13.32 2.28
C LYS A 62 6.04 -14.18 1.03
N LYS A 63 4.78 -14.44 0.67
CA LYS A 63 4.43 -15.19 -0.55
C LYS A 63 4.90 -14.48 -1.81
N TYR A 64 4.68 -13.17 -1.88
CA TYR A 64 5.04 -12.35 -3.03
C TYR A 64 6.57 -12.32 -3.26
N VAL A 65 7.34 -12.07 -2.20
CA VAL A 65 8.80 -12.09 -2.25
C VAL A 65 9.32 -13.47 -2.67
N THR A 66 8.72 -14.55 -2.15
CA THR A 66 9.08 -15.93 -2.54
C THR A 66 8.83 -16.18 -4.03
N ALA A 67 7.69 -15.74 -4.57
CA ALA A 67 7.36 -15.87 -5.98
C ALA A 67 8.32 -15.07 -6.89
N ILE A 68 8.72 -13.86 -6.47
CA ILE A 68 9.76 -13.07 -7.17
C ILE A 68 11.08 -13.83 -7.23
N PHE A 69 11.53 -14.40 -6.10
CA PHE A 69 12.74 -15.21 -6.09
C PHE A 69 12.61 -16.41 -7.03
N LYS A 70 11.49 -17.14 -6.98
CA LYS A 70 11.22 -18.27 -7.88
C LYS A 70 11.31 -17.88 -9.35
N ARG A 71 10.76 -16.72 -9.74
CA ARG A 71 10.87 -16.17 -11.11
C ARG A 71 12.31 -15.88 -11.50
N GLN A 72 13.08 -15.26 -10.60
CA GLN A 72 14.49 -14.96 -10.84
C GLN A 72 15.34 -16.22 -11.00
N TRP A 73 15.06 -17.25 -10.19
CA TRP A 73 15.67 -18.58 -10.32
C TRP A 73 15.29 -19.24 -11.66
N GLY A 74 14.01 -19.27 -12.03
CA GLY A 74 13.55 -19.79 -13.32
C GLY A 74 14.23 -19.10 -14.51
N SER A 75 14.33 -17.75 -14.47
CA SER A 75 15.05 -16.97 -15.48
C SER A 75 16.54 -17.35 -15.58
N ASN A 76 17.19 -17.63 -14.45
CA ASN A 76 18.58 -18.09 -14.46
C ASN A 76 18.71 -19.50 -15.03
N LEU A 77 17.78 -20.41 -14.73
CA LEU A 77 17.78 -21.77 -15.24
C LEU A 77 17.45 -21.84 -16.74
N LEU A 78 16.61 -20.94 -17.25
CA LEU A 78 16.30 -20.81 -18.68
C LEU A 78 17.54 -20.54 -19.53
N LYS A 79 18.56 -19.85 -18.99
CA LYS A 79 19.84 -19.62 -19.69
C LYS A 79 20.61 -20.92 -19.97
N TYR A 80 20.26 -22.00 -19.29
CA TYR A 80 20.87 -23.32 -19.41
C TYR A 80 19.89 -24.36 -19.99
N GLU A 81 18.80 -23.91 -20.60
CA GLU A 81 17.82 -24.78 -21.26
C GLU A 81 18.48 -25.62 -22.36
N GLY A 82 18.17 -26.92 -22.41
CA GLY A 82 18.80 -27.88 -23.32
C GLY A 82 20.14 -28.45 -22.84
N MET A 83 20.69 -27.97 -21.73
CA MET A 83 21.86 -28.58 -21.09
C MET A 83 21.45 -29.85 -20.33
N GLN A 84 22.11 -30.96 -20.62
CA GLN A 84 21.97 -32.20 -19.84
C GLN A 84 22.91 -32.14 -18.64
N LEU A 85 22.36 -32.28 -17.44
CA LEU A 85 23.15 -32.39 -16.22
C LEU A 85 23.81 -33.77 -16.13
N PRO A 86 24.95 -33.90 -15.41
CA PRO A 86 25.51 -35.19 -15.06
C PRO A 86 24.44 -36.07 -14.38
N GLY A 87 24.23 -37.28 -14.88
CA GLY A 87 23.14 -38.16 -14.44
C GLY A 87 21.91 -38.16 -15.36
N GLY A 88 21.93 -37.43 -16.48
CA GLY A 88 20.90 -37.50 -17.53
C GLY A 88 19.66 -36.66 -17.26
N THR A 89 19.62 -35.89 -16.18
CA THR A 89 18.52 -34.97 -15.87
C THR A 89 18.63 -33.67 -16.66
N THR A 90 17.50 -33.05 -17.00
CA THR A 90 17.44 -31.73 -17.63
C THR A 90 16.92 -30.68 -16.64
N LEU A 91 17.31 -29.43 -16.82
CA LEU A 91 16.81 -28.32 -16.01
C LEU A 91 15.42 -27.89 -16.49
N ASN A 92 14.46 -27.84 -15.58
CA ASN A 92 13.09 -27.39 -15.87
C ASN A 92 12.89 -25.90 -15.58
N GLY A 93 13.74 -25.05 -16.18
CA GLY A 93 13.73 -23.60 -15.92
C GLY A 93 12.45 -22.90 -16.40
N ARG A 94 11.87 -23.36 -17.51
CA ARG A 94 10.66 -22.77 -18.10
C ARG A 94 9.44 -22.95 -17.21
N GLN A 95 9.18 -24.18 -16.76
CA GLN A 95 8.05 -24.42 -15.86
C GLN A 95 8.17 -23.61 -14.56
N ILE A 96 9.36 -23.53 -13.96
CA ILE A 96 9.58 -22.73 -12.74
C ILE A 96 9.29 -21.24 -12.98
N PHE A 97 9.70 -20.70 -14.13
CA PHE A 97 9.44 -19.32 -14.49
C PHE A 97 7.95 -19.04 -14.74
N ASP A 98 7.28 -19.92 -15.47
CA ASP A 98 5.87 -19.80 -15.81
C ASP A 98 5.01 -19.90 -14.52
N ASP A 99 5.27 -20.91 -13.68
CA ASP A 99 4.59 -21.08 -12.39
C ASP A 99 4.76 -19.84 -11.50
N ALA A 100 5.97 -19.28 -11.42
CA ALA A 100 6.24 -18.08 -10.64
C ALA A 100 5.51 -16.84 -11.18
N THR A 101 5.36 -16.74 -12.50
CA THR A 101 4.64 -15.64 -13.13
C THR A 101 3.15 -15.73 -12.83
N THR A 102 2.58 -16.93 -12.88
CA THR A 102 1.19 -17.18 -12.48
C THR A 102 0.96 -16.88 -11.00
N GLU A 103 1.85 -17.32 -10.11
CA GLU A 103 1.76 -17.01 -8.67
C GLU A 103 1.79 -15.50 -8.40
N ILE A 104 2.65 -14.74 -9.07
CA ILE A 104 2.71 -13.28 -8.95
C ILE A 104 1.39 -12.65 -9.41
N GLN A 105 0.86 -13.06 -10.57
CA GLN A 105 -0.41 -12.52 -11.08
C GLN A 105 -1.56 -12.79 -10.10
N MET A 106 -1.64 -14.00 -9.55
CA MET A 106 -2.66 -14.35 -8.55
C MET A 106 -2.53 -13.51 -7.27
N LEU A 107 -1.30 -13.24 -6.82
CA LEU A 107 -1.05 -12.41 -5.64
C LEU A 107 -1.36 -10.93 -5.90
N ASP A 108 -1.10 -10.43 -7.11
CA ASP A 108 -1.49 -9.08 -7.53
C ASP A 108 -3.02 -8.97 -7.56
N ASP A 109 -3.73 -9.95 -8.10
CA ASP A 109 -5.20 -9.95 -8.08
C ASP A 109 -5.77 -10.04 -6.64
N GLU A 110 -5.12 -10.81 -5.75
CA GLU A 110 -5.48 -10.91 -4.33
C GLU A 110 -5.31 -9.57 -3.62
N ILE A 111 -4.24 -8.81 -3.90
CA ILE A 111 -3.98 -7.54 -3.19
C ILE A 111 -5.04 -6.50 -3.50
N TYR A 112 -5.48 -6.41 -4.76
CA TYR A 112 -6.58 -5.54 -5.16
C TYR A 112 -7.84 -5.94 -4.39
N THR A 113 -8.17 -7.23 -4.34
CA THR A 113 -9.38 -7.69 -3.65
C THR A 113 -9.36 -7.45 -2.13
N LYS A 114 -8.20 -7.63 -1.48
CA LYS A 114 -8.08 -7.53 -0.02
C LYS A 114 -7.88 -6.12 0.52
N TYR A 115 -7.17 -5.27 -0.23
CA TYR A 115 -6.70 -3.97 0.26
C TYR A 115 -7.25 -2.79 -0.55
N GLN A 116 -8.22 -3.03 -1.44
CA GLN A 116 -9.08 -1.95 -1.94
C GLN A 116 -9.70 -1.24 -0.72
N LEU A 117 -9.43 0.07 -0.62
CA LEU A 117 -10.26 0.95 0.19
C LEU A 117 -11.70 0.80 -0.33
N PRO A 118 -12.73 0.91 0.53
CA PRO A 118 -14.10 1.00 0.05
C PRO A 118 -14.14 2.07 -1.05
N ASP A 119 -14.65 1.73 -2.24
CA ASP A 119 -14.96 2.75 -3.24
C ASP A 119 -15.82 3.79 -2.53
N ASP A 120 -15.29 4.99 -2.37
CA ASP A 120 -15.95 6.05 -1.63
C ASP A 120 -17.25 6.37 -2.39
N PHE A 121 -18.36 5.80 -1.91
CA PHE A 121 -19.66 5.92 -2.54
C PHE A 121 -20.16 7.34 -2.25
N ILE A 122 -19.61 8.32 -2.97
CA ILE A 122 -20.16 9.67 -3.03
C ILE A 122 -21.48 9.54 -3.78
N VAL A 123 -22.55 9.24 -3.05
CA VAL A 123 -23.93 9.52 -3.49
C VAL A 123 -24.08 11.03 -3.45
N GLY A 124 -24.07 11.64 -4.64
CA GLY A 124 -24.53 13.03 -4.82
C GLY A 124 -26.04 13.14 -4.71
#